data_AF-A0A843M8K7-F1
#
_entry.id   AF-A0A843M8K7-F1
#
_cell.length_a   1.000
_cell.length_b   1.000
_cell.length_c   1.000
_cell.angle_alpha   90.00
_cell.angle_beta   90.00
_cell.angle_gamma   90.00
#
_symmetry.space_group_name_H-M   'P 1'
#
loop_
_entity.id
_entity.type
_entity.pdbx_description
1 polymer ?
#
loop_
_entity_poly.entity_id
_entity_poly.type
_entity_poly.pdbx_seq_one_letter_code
_entity_poly.pdbx_strand_id
1 'polypeptide(L)'
;ASMTFGKLDWVVRNMLWRWAKRRHNNKGKRWIARKYWHPTLTKKQVFRTSTLTLENFSNTKIQYRKFIKLDANPFIDTEYFEHRKGVFLSKQRSIRMFLHYAHKSG
;
A
#
# COMPACT_ATOMS: atom_id res chain seq x y z
N ALA A 1 -6.79 -11.17 3.40
CA ALA A 1 -6.43 -10.14 2.39
C ALA A 1 -7.67 -9.32 2.04
N SER A 2 -7.52 -8.04 1.69
CA SER A 2 -8.66 -7.21 1.25
C SER A 2 -9.27 -7.74 -0.05
N MET A 3 -10.60 -7.79 -0.13
CA MET A 3 -11.32 -8.19 -1.34
C MET A 3 -10.93 -7.33 -2.54
N THR A 4 -10.75 -6.02 -2.34
CA THR A 4 -10.36 -5.09 -3.41
C THR A 4 -8.97 -5.41 -3.95
N PHE A 5 -8.01 -5.69 -3.07
CA PHE A 5 -6.67 -6.09 -3.48
C PHE A 5 -6.64 -7.45 -4.19
N GLY A 6 -7.49 -8.40 -3.76
CA GLY A 6 -7.68 -9.66 -4.49
C GLY A 6 -8.23 -9.45 -5.91
N LYS A 7 -9.20 -8.53 -6.08
CA LYS A 7 -9.71 -8.16 -7.40
C LYS A 7 -8.62 -7.54 -8.28
N LEU A 8 -7.79 -6.65 -7.74
CA LEU A 8 -6.68 -6.04 -8.46
C LEU A 8 -5.64 -7.07 -8.90
N ASP A 9 -5.26 -7.99 -8.02
CA ASP A 9 -4.35 -9.10 -8.36
C ASP A 9 -4.88 -9.90 -9.56
N TRP A 10 -6.18 -10.22 -9.56
CA TRP A 10 -6.82 -10.96 -10.65
C TRP A 10 -6.84 -10.16 -11.97
N VAL A 11 -7.18 -8.87 -11.93
CA VAL A 11 -7.20 -8.00 -13.12
C VAL A 11 -5.81 -7.90 -13.74
N VAL A 12 -4.79 -7.58 -12.93
CA VAL A 12 -3.41 -7.43 -13.41
C VAL A 12 -2.88 -8.75 -13.98
N ARG A 13 -3.17 -9.88 -13.31
CA ARG A 13 -2.81 -11.21 -13.81
C ARG A 13 -3.40 -11.48 -15.21
N ASN A 14 -4.67 -11.15 -15.44
CA ASN A 14 -5.31 -11.34 -16.74
C ASN A 14 -4.76 -10.40 -17.82
N MET A 15 -4.46 -9.15 -17.46
CA MET A 15 -3.82 -8.19 -18.37
C MET A 15 -2.43 -8.70 -18.80
N LEU A 16 -1.62 -9.16 -17.86
CA LEU A 16 -0.30 -9.73 -18.13
C LEU A 16 -0.39 -11.00 -18.97
N TRP A 17 -1.38 -11.87 -18.72
CA TRP A 17 -1.60 -13.05 -19.55
C TRP A 17 -1.93 -12.69 -21.01
N ARG A 18 -2.81 -11.70 -21.22
CA ARG A 18 -3.13 -11.20 -22.58
C ARG A 18 -1.90 -10.58 -23.23
N TRP A 19 -1.15 -9.75 -22.51
CA TRP A 19 0.09 -9.16 -23.00
C TRP A 19 1.11 -10.23 -23.41
N ALA A 20 1.35 -11.24 -22.56
CA ALA A 20 2.35 -12.26 -22.83
C ALA A 20 1.99 -13.11 -24.06
N LYS A 21 0.70 -13.43 -24.26
CA LYS A 21 0.21 -14.09 -25.47
C LYS A 21 0.41 -13.25 -26.73
N ARG A 22 0.19 -11.94 -26.66
CA ARG A 22 0.41 -11.05 -27.81
C ARG A 22 1.89 -10.90 -28.12
N ARG A 23 2.73 -10.76 -27.09
CA ARG A 23 4.19 -10.61 -27.22
C ARG A 23 4.85 -11.86 -27.80
N HIS A 24 4.32 -13.03 -27.48
CA HIS A 24 4.85 -14.33 -27.93
C HIS A 24 3.79 -15.10 -28.70
N ASN A 25 3.29 -14.51 -29.79
CA ASN A 25 2.27 -15.13 -30.65
C ASN A 25 2.72 -16.47 -31.26
N ASN A 26 4.02 -16.67 -31.43
CA ASN A 26 4.64 -17.89 -31.97
C ASN A 26 4.98 -18.94 -30.89
N LYS A 27 4.70 -18.69 -29.61
CA LYS A 27 4.95 -19.63 -28.52
C LYS A 27 3.65 -20.11 -27.90
N GLY A 28 3.61 -21.39 -27.53
CA GLY A 28 2.45 -21.98 -26.86
C GLY A 28 2.23 -21.44 -25.44
N LYS A 29 0.99 -21.58 -24.95
CA LYS A 29 0.57 -21.16 -23.60
C LYS A 29 1.46 -21.75 -22.48
N ARG A 30 1.88 -23.02 -22.63
CA ARG A 30 2.77 -23.70 -21.68
C ARG A 30 4.15 -23.04 -21.59
N TRP A 31 4.69 -22.59 -22.72
CA TRP A 31 5.96 -21.87 -22.75
C TRP A 31 5.83 -20.51 -22.06
N ILE A 32 4.75 -19.77 -22.34
CA ILE A 32 4.46 -18.48 -21.69
C ILE A 32 4.35 -18.64 -20.17
N ALA A 33 3.59 -19.63 -19.71
CA ALA A 33 3.45 -19.92 -18.28
C ALA A 33 4.81 -20.20 -17.64
N ARG A 34 5.64 -21.06 -18.24
CA ARG A 34 6.99 -21.36 -17.72
C ARG A 34 7.95 -20.17 -17.76
N LYS A 35 7.78 -19.26 -18.73
CA LYS A 35 8.65 -18.09 -18.91
C LYS A 35 8.41 -17.00 -17.87
N TYR A 36 7.17 -16.83 -17.43
CA TYR A 36 6.76 -15.69 -16.61
C TYR A 36 6.10 -16.06 -15.28
N TRP A 37 5.41 -17.21 -15.17
CA TRP A 37 4.73 -17.63 -13.94
C TRP A 37 5.55 -18.69 -13.21
N HIS A 38 6.32 -18.22 -12.23
CA HIS A 38 7.19 -19.05 -11.42
C HIS A 38 6.57 -19.34 -10.05
N PRO A 39 6.75 -20.55 -9.49
CA PRO A 39 6.43 -20.80 -8.09
C PRO A 39 7.42 -20.04 -7.18
N THR A 40 6.90 -19.53 -6.07
CA THR A 40 7.66 -19.06 -4.91
C THR A 40 7.36 -19.96 -3.71
N LEU A 41 8.13 -19.82 -2.63
CA LEU A 41 7.94 -20.60 -1.39
C LEU A 41 6.50 -20.53 -0.86
N THR A 42 5.84 -19.38 -1.01
CA THR A 42 4.51 -19.11 -0.47
C THR A 42 3.40 -19.17 -1.51
N LYS A 43 3.70 -19.09 -2.82
CA LYS A 43 2.68 -19.01 -3.88
C LYS A 43 3.06 -19.81 -5.11
N LYS A 44 2.10 -20.54 -5.66
CA LYS A 44 2.34 -21.47 -6.78
C LYS A 44 2.65 -20.79 -8.13
N GLN A 45 2.19 -19.56 -8.37
CA GLN A 45 2.21 -18.92 -9.69
C GLN A 45 2.31 -17.39 -9.58
N VAL A 46 3.53 -16.86 -9.47
CA VAL A 46 3.82 -15.41 -9.41
C VAL A 46 4.46 -14.94 -10.72
N PHE A 47 4.05 -13.77 -11.22
CA PHE A 47 4.66 -13.18 -12.40
C PHE A 47 6.07 -12.67 -12.08
N ARG A 48 7.07 -13.12 -12.83
CA ARG A 48 8.47 -12.78 -12.60
C ARG A 48 9.26 -12.78 -13.91
N THR A 49 10.21 -11.87 -14.01
CA THR A 49 11.26 -11.80 -15.05
C THR A 49 12.61 -12.16 -14.41
N SER A 50 13.69 -12.25 -15.20
CA SER A 50 15.03 -12.56 -14.67
C SER A 50 15.47 -11.67 -13.51
N THR A 51 15.04 -10.40 -13.49
CA THR A 51 15.49 -9.40 -12.53
C THR A 51 14.44 -9.00 -11.50
N LEU A 52 13.15 -9.16 -11.80
CA LEU A 52 12.06 -8.57 -11.01
C LEU A 52 10.91 -9.55 -10.81
N THR A 53 10.38 -9.57 -9.59
CA THR A 53 9.14 -10.28 -9.22
C THR A 53 8.04 -9.26 -8.99
N LEU A 54 6.86 -9.51 -9.55
CA LEU A 54 5.71 -8.66 -9.31
C LEU A 54 5.08 -8.99 -7.97
N GLU A 55 5.07 -8.01 -7.06
CA GLU A 55 4.36 -8.17 -5.79
C GLU A 55 2.85 -8.03 -5.92
N ASN A 56 2.16 -8.87 -5.16
CA ASN A 56 0.72 -8.86 -5.10
C ASN A 56 0.22 -7.73 -4.20
N PHE A 57 -0.84 -7.05 -4.64
CA PHE A 57 -1.57 -6.07 -3.84
C PHE A 57 -2.16 -6.72 -2.57
N SER A 58 -2.53 -7.99 -2.65
CA SER A 58 -3.04 -8.73 -1.48
C SER A 58 -2.03 -8.88 -0.33
N ASN A 59 -0.73 -8.73 -0.61
CA ASN A 59 0.31 -8.75 0.42
C ASN A 59 0.44 -7.40 1.15
N THR A 60 -0.13 -6.32 0.62
CA THR A 60 -0.04 -5.00 1.23
C THR A 60 -0.80 -4.97 2.55
N LYS A 61 -0.09 -4.69 3.65
CA LYS A 61 -0.69 -4.47 4.97
C LYS A 61 -1.52 -3.19 4.93
N ILE A 62 -2.83 -3.32 5.11
CA ILE A 62 -3.70 -2.15 5.26
C ILE A 62 -3.43 -1.53 6.63
N GLN A 63 -3.00 -0.29 6.63
CA GLN A 63 -2.82 0.50 7.85
C GLN A 63 -3.96 1.50 7.96
N TYR A 64 -4.79 1.34 8.99
CA TYR A 64 -5.86 2.29 9.28
C TYR A 64 -5.31 3.41 10.15
N ARG A 65 -5.48 4.66 9.69
CA ARG A 65 -5.22 5.83 10.54
C ARG A 65 -6.38 5.96 11.53
N LYS A 66 -6.08 6.03 12.83
CA LYS A 66 -7.10 6.35 13.83
C LYS A 66 -7.51 7.81 13.66
N PHE A 67 -8.76 8.06 13.26
CA PHE A 67 -9.32 9.40 13.16
C PHE A 67 -9.34 10.12 14.50
N ILE A 68 -9.24 11.46 14.47
CA ILE A 68 -9.39 12.29 15.66
C ILE A 68 -10.85 12.28 16.09
N LYS A 69 -11.10 12.30 17.40
CA LYS A 69 -12.42 12.54 17.96
C LYS A 69 -12.88 13.91 17.47
N LEU A 70 -13.98 13.95 16.72
CA LEU A 70 -14.45 15.18 16.08
C LEU A 70 -14.99 16.19 17.11
N ASP A 71 -15.44 15.68 18.24
CA ASP A 71 -15.96 16.40 19.40
C ASP A 71 -14.89 16.81 20.41
N ALA A 72 -13.64 16.34 20.26
CA ALA A 72 -12.56 16.69 21.16
C ALA A 72 -11.98 18.08 20.84
N ASN A 73 -11.97 18.96 21.83
CA ASN A 73 -11.43 20.30 21.72
C ASN A 73 -9.95 20.32 22.18
N PRO A 74 -8.99 20.76 21.35
CA PRO A 74 -7.57 20.79 21.70
C PRO A 74 -7.19 21.72 22.86
N PHE A 75 -8.08 22.63 23.27
CA PHE A 75 -7.87 23.55 24.39
C PHE A 75 -8.50 23.06 25.71
N ILE A 76 -9.39 22.07 25.65
CA ILE A 76 -10.09 21.51 26.82
C ILE A 76 -9.62 20.08 27.08
N ASP A 77 -9.54 19.26 26.04
CA ASP A 77 -9.20 17.83 26.11
C ASP A 77 -7.69 17.59 25.96
N THR A 78 -6.87 18.35 26.69
CA THR A 78 -5.40 18.33 26.58
C THR A 78 -4.83 16.92 26.75
N GLU A 79 -5.33 16.17 27.73
CA GLU A 79 -4.90 14.81 28.05
C GLU A 79 -5.08 13.85 26.85
N TYR A 80 -6.20 13.97 26.12
CA TYR A 80 -6.49 13.17 24.92
C TYR A 80 -5.46 13.42 23.81
N PHE A 81 -5.05 14.68 23.61
CA PHE A 81 -4.10 15.05 22.58
C PHE A 81 -2.64 14.77 22.98
N GLU A 82 -2.30 14.82 24.27
CA GLU A 82 -0.95 14.53 24.79
C GLU A 82 -0.62 13.02 24.77
N HIS A 83 -1.56 12.17 25.18
CA HIS A 83 -1.34 10.71 25.22
C HIS A 83 -1.44 10.04 23.85
N ARG A 84 -1.94 10.76 22.83
CA ARG A 84 -2.06 10.23 21.48
C ARG A 84 -0.71 10.24 20.76
N LYS A 85 0.04 9.14 20.87
CA LYS A 85 1.16 8.87 19.95
C LYS A 85 0.62 8.52 18.56
N GLY A 86 0.59 9.49 17.65
CA GLY A 86 0.05 9.25 16.29
C GLY A 86 0.46 10.27 15.23
N VAL A 87 1.38 9.85 14.34
CA VAL A 87 1.54 10.22 12.92
C VAL A 87 0.99 11.60 12.52
N PHE A 88 1.54 12.65 13.12
CA PHE A 88 1.48 14.03 12.64
C PHE A 88 2.68 14.35 11.72
N LEU A 89 3.29 13.32 11.14
CA LEU A 89 4.47 13.42 10.30
C LEU A 89 4.12 13.15 8.84
N SER A 90 3.38 14.08 8.24
CA SER A 90 3.49 14.33 6.80
C SER A 90 3.50 15.83 6.56
N LYS A 91 4.68 16.44 6.79
CA LYS A 91 5.20 17.70 6.21
C LYS A 91 4.38 18.99 6.21
N GLN A 92 3.10 19.02 6.60
CA GLN A 92 2.38 20.25 6.87
C GLN A 92 2.47 20.55 8.37
N ARG A 93 3.38 21.45 8.71
CA ARG A 93 3.47 22.04 10.05
C ARG A 93 2.10 22.65 10.36
N SER A 94 1.35 22.01 11.24
CA SER A 94 0.05 22.55 11.66
C SER A 94 0.28 23.87 12.39
N ILE A 95 -0.65 24.82 12.20
CA ILE A 95 -0.68 26.14 12.81
C ILE A 95 -0.43 26.08 14.33
N ARG A 96 -0.86 24.98 14.99
CA ARG A 96 -0.61 24.66 16.41
C ARG A 96 0.88 24.64 16.78
N MET A 97 1.77 24.10 15.95
CA MET A 97 3.21 24.04 16.25
C MET A 97 3.86 25.43 16.13
N PHE A 98 3.40 26.23 15.15
CA PHE A 98 3.88 27.60 14.95
C PHE A 98 3.51 28.50 16.14
N LEU A 99 2.25 28.42 16.60
CA LEU A 99 1.77 29.21 17.74
C LEU A 99 2.40 28.74 19.07
N HIS A 100 2.58 27.44 19.28
CA HIS A 100 3.20 26.92 20.50
C HIS A 100 4.68 27.32 20.64
N TYR A 101 5.47 27.28 19.55
CA TYR A 101 6.87 27.73 19.58
C TYR A 101 6.99 29.26 19.64
N ALA A 102 6.09 30.01 19.00
CA ALA A 102 6.09 31.47 19.05
C ALA A 102 5.86 32.00 20.48
N HIS A 103 4.98 31.37 21.26
CA HIS A 103 4.70 31.78 22.65
C HIS A 103 5.76 31.34 23.67
N LYS A 104 6.62 30.37 23.34
CA LYS A 104 7.66 29.84 24.25
C LYS A 104 9.03 30.49 24.03
N SER A 105 9.15 31.36 23.02
CA SER A 105 10.38 32.06 22.63
C SER A 105 10.37 33.54 23.02
N GLY A 106 9.40 33.95 23.84
CA GLY A 106 9.28 35.29 24.44
C GLY A 106 9.42 35.21 25.94
#